data_AF-A0A2I0EWN6-F1
#
_entry.id   AF-A0A2I0EWN6-F1
#
_cell.length_a   1.000
_cell.length_b   1.000
_cell.length_c   1.000
_cell.angle_alpha   90.00
_cell.angle_beta   90.00
_cell.angle_gamma   90.00
#
_symmetry.space_group_name_H-M   'P 1'
#
loop_
_entity.id
_entity.type
_entity.pdbx_description
1 polymer ?
#
loop_
_entity_poly.entity_id
_entity_poly.type
_entity_poly.pdbx_seq_one_letter_code
_entity_poly.pdbx_strand_id
1 'polypeptide(L)'
;MTDVNYIRQEVNLKRRPYSEVVNQMGLDFQTIKKYADKKDWNEPKQIQRLKARVLGAVKPIIDQWLLDDSKKKKKFQRTAKRMFDQLVKEHNFQGSYRALCEYVSRRKRS
;
A
#
# COMPACT_ATOMS: atom_id res chain seq x y z
N MET A 1 18.64 21.95 -6.86
CA MET A 1 18.53 21.00 -5.74
C MET A 1 18.23 21.81 -4.50
N THR A 2 17.15 21.50 -3.76
CA THR A 2 16.77 22.29 -2.57
C THR A 2 17.56 21.79 -1.37
N ASP A 3 18.35 22.67 -0.72
CA ASP A 3 19.10 22.28 0.48
C ASP A 3 18.20 22.34 1.70
N VAL A 4 17.69 21.17 2.10
CA VAL A 4 16.74 21.10 3.22
C VAL A 4 17.44 21.30 4.58
N ASN A 5 18.70 20.91 4.69
CA ASN A 5 19.44 21.10 5.93
C ASN A 5 19.65 22.59 6.19
N TYR A 6 19.89 23.36 5.13
CA TYR A 6 19.96 24.82 5.18
C TYR A 6 18.66 25.46 5.70
N ILE A 7 17.50 25.08 5.14
CA ILE A 7 16.18 25.58 5.59
C ILE A 7 16.00 25.35 7.10
N ARG A 8 16.34 24.15 7.57
CA ARG A 8 16.20 23.79 8.99
C ARG A 8 17.16 24.58 9.87
N GLN A 9 18.39 24.80 9.44
CA GLN A 9 19.36 25.58 10.19
C GLN A 9 18.93 27.05 10.34
N GLU A 10 18.47 27.67 9.26
CA GLU A 10 18.01 29.07 9.29
C GLU A 10 16.75 29.25 10.17
N VAL A 11 15.77 28.34 10.07
CA VAL A 11 14.52 28.46 10.84
C VAL A 11 14.68 27.98 12.28
N ASN A 12 15.24 26.79 12.52
CA ASN A 12 15.22 26.18 13.85
C ASN A 12 16.40 26.62 14.73
N LEU A 13 17.60 26.81 14.16
CA LEU A 13 18.78 27.23 14.92
C LEU A 13 18.89 28.76 14.98
N LYS A 14 18.75 29.44 13.85
CA LYS A 14 18.88 30.91 13.76
C LYS A 14 17.56 31.66 14.03
N ARG A 15 16.43 30.94 14.18
CA ARG A 15 15.10 31.51 14.48
C ARG A 15 14.64 32.60 13.51
N ARG A 16 15.07 32.53 12.26
CA ARG A 16 14.64 33.47 11.22
C ARG A 16 13.18 33.23 10.84
N PRO A 17 12.41 34.28 10.52
CA PRO A 17 11.05 34.12 10.02
C PRO A 17 11.06 33.45 8.64
N TYR A 18 10.02 32.67 8.35
CA TYR A 18 9.87 31.96 7.09
C TYR A 18 9.96 32.86 5.85
N SER A 19 9.46 34.10 5.93
CA SER A 19 9.48 35.08 4.84
C SER A 19 10.90 35.47 4.41
N GLU A 20 11.82 35.57 5.35
CA GLU A 20 13.22 35.91 5.08
C GLU A 20 13.92 34.75 4.35
N VAL A 21 13.65 33.52 4.80
CA VAL A 21 14.19 32.29 4.17
C VAL A 21 13.61 32.10 2.76
N VAL A 22 12.33 32.43 2.56
CA VAL A 22 11.68 32.44 1.23
C VAL A 22 12.39 33.39 0.27
N ASN A 23 12.61 34.63 0.69
CA ASN A 23 13.27 35.65 -0.14
C ASN A 23 14.73 35.28 -0.44
N GLN A 24 15.42 34.66 0.52
CA GLN A 24 16.82 34.29 0.36
C GLN A 24 17.01 33.06 -0.57
N MET A 25 16.13 32.06 -0.49
CA MET A 25 16.22 30.85 -1.31
C MET A 25 15.41 30.89 -2.60
N GLY A 26 14.47 31.84 -2.75
CA GLY A 26 13.58 31.92 -3.91
C GLY A 26 12.63 30.73 -4.05
N LEU A 27 12.24 30.11 -2.92
CA LEU A 27 11.37 28.93 -2.88
C LEU A 27 9.96 29.26 -2.40
N ASP A 28 8.99 28.43 -2.75
CA ASP A 28 7.63 28.57 -2.26
C ASP A 28 7.54 28.38 -0.73
N PHE A 29 6.70 29.20 -0.10
CA PHE A 29 6.49 29.22 1.35
C PHE A 29 6.08 27.84 1.88
N GLN A 30 5.21 27.11 1.18
CA GLN A 30 4.76 25.80 1.64
C GLN A 30 5.91 24.79 1.67
N THR A 31 6.86 24.93 0.75
CA THR A 31 8.05 24.07 0.67
C THR A 31 8.96 24.31 1.88
N ILE A 32 9.25 25.57 2.20
CA ILE A 32 10.05 25.94 3.38
C ILE A 32 9.37 25.49 4.67
N LYS A 33 8.08 25.77 4.82
CA LYS A 33 7.30 25.34 5.99
C LYS A 33 7.29 23.81 6.14
N LYS A 34 6.97 23.08 5.07
CA LYS A 34 6.98 21.61 5.04
C LYS A 34 8.30 21.04 5.52
N TYR A 35 9.43 21.63 5.12
CA TYR A 35 10.75 21.12 5.45
C TYR A 35 11.27 21.56 6.82
N ALA A 36 10.93 22.76 7.28
CA ALA A 36 11.22 23.21 8.64
C ALA A 36 10.47 22.37 9.69
N ASP A 37 9.18 22.08 9.43
CA ASP A 37 8.31 21.31 10.32
C ASP A 37 8.57 19.79 10.28
N LYS A 38 9.27 19.29 9.25
CA LYS A 38 9.53 17.86 9.09
C LYS A 38 10.49 17.33 10.16
N LYS A 39 9.95 16.67 11.19
CA LYS A 39 10.73 16.19 12.35
C LYS A 39 11.65 15.02 12.02
N ASP A 40 11.15 14.01 11.31
CA ASP A 40 11.88 12.79 10.98
C ASP A 40 12.03 12.63 9.44
N TRP A 41 13.25 12.34 9.02
CA TRP A 41 13.65 12.16 7.63
C TRP A 41 13.75 10.71 7.22
N ASN A 42 13.85 9.82 8.21
CA ASN A 42 13.92 8.39 8.03
C ASN A 42 12.55 7.71 8.06
N GLU A 43 11.47 8.50 8.21
CA GLU A 43 10.12 7.97 8.08
C GLU A 43 9.94 7.33 6.69
N PRO A 44 9.63 6.03 6.63
CA PRO A 44 9.37 5.39 5.36
C PRO A 44 8.16 6.07 4.73
N LYS A 45 8.32 6.58 3.50
CA LYS A 45 7.19 7.10 2.73
C LYS A 45 6.11 6.04 2.72
N GLN A 46 4.92 6.39 3.21
CA GLN A 46 3.77 5.51 3.12
C GLN A 46 3.43 5.30 1.65
N ILE A 47 3.88 4.17 1.08
CA ILE A 47 3.49 3.76 -0.26
C ILE A 47 1.99 3.50 -0.20
N GLN A 48 1.21 4.33 -0.88
CA GLN A 48 -0.22 4.13 -1.02
C GLN A 48 -0.45 2.81 -1.78
N ARG A 49 -0.69 1.73 -1.04
CA ARG A 49 -1.06 0.45 -1.64
C ARG A 49 -2.46 0.60 -2.19
N LEU A 50 -2.59 0.67 -3.51
CA LEU A 50 -3.89 0.62 -4.17
C LEU A 50 -4.62 -0.64 -3.66
N LYS A 51 -5.78 -0.44 -3.02
CA LYS A 51 -6.64 -1.55 -2.61
C LYS A 51 -7.10 -2.24 -3.90
N ALA A 52 -6.72 -3.50 -4.10
CA ALA A 52 -7.26 -4.31 -5.19
C ALA A 52 -8.77 -4.48 -4.98
N ARG A 53 -9.55 -3.56 -5.57
CA ARG A 53 -10.98 -3.33 -5.29
C ARG A 53 -11.81 -4.60 -5.48
N VAL A 54 -11.48 -5.39 -6.48
CA VAL A 54 -12.26 -6.55 -6.91
C VAL A 54 -11.97 -7.80 -6.08
N LEU A 55 -10.71 -8.04 -5.73
CA LEU A 55 -10.35 -9.24 -4.97
C LEU A 55 -10.76 -9.12 -3.49
N GLY A 56 -10.80 -7.90 -2.95
CA GLY A 56 -11.08 -7.65 -1.53
C GLY A 56 -12.34 -8.32 -0.99
N ALA A 57 -13.45 -8.25 -1.73
CA ALA A 57 -14.74 -8.81 -1.30
C ALA A 57 -14.76 -10.34 -1.24
N VAL A 58 -13.99 -11.01 -2.10
CA VAL A 58 -13.99 -12.48 -2.21
C VAL A 58 -12.90 -13.17 -1.39
N LYS A 59 -11.95 -12.42 -0.82
CA LYS A 59 -10.91 -12.95 0.08
C LYS A 59 -11.46 -13.86 1.20
N PRO A 60 -12.46 -13.44 2.01
CA PRO A 60 -12.93 -14.27 3.12
C PRO A 60 -13.51 -15.60 2.64
N ILE A 61 -14.18 -15.61 1.48
CA ILE A 61 -14.74 -16.83 0.87
C ILE A 61 -13.62 -17.78 0.44
N ILE A 62 -12.59 -17.25 -0.25
CA ILE A 62 -11.43 -18.04 -0.67
C ILE A 62 -10.71 -18.62 0.55
N ASP A 63 -10.57 -17.84 1.62
CA ASP A 63 -9.90 -18.26 2.84
C ASP A 63 -10.66 -19.41 3.53
N GLN A 64 -11.99 -19.31 3.62
CA GLN A 64 -12.83 -20.41 4.13
C GLN A 64 -12.65 -21.68 3.30
N TRP A 65 -12.67 -21.58 1.97
CA TRP A 65 -12.46 -22.75 1.11
C TRP A 65 -11.08 -23.37 1.28
N LEU A 66 -10.03 -22.56 1.47
CA LEU A 66 -8.68 -23.06 1.74
C LEU A 66 -8.61 -23.81 3.08
N LEU A 67 -9.28 -23.30 4.12
CA LEU A 67 -9.37 -23.97 5.42
C LEU A 67 -10.09 -25.31 5.33
N ASP A 68 -11.22 -25.36 4.61
CA ASP A 68 -11.97 -26.59 4.40
C ASP A 68 -11.20 -27.62 3.58
N ASP A 69 -10.49 -27.17 2.55
CA ASP A 69 -9.71 -28.04 1.69
C ASP A 69 -8.46 -28.56 2.40
N SER A 70 -7.88 -27.80 3.33
CA SER A 70 -6.75 -28.25 4.16
C SER A 70 -7.08 -29.53 4.95
N LYS A 71 -8.33 -29.69 5.39
CA LYS A 71 -8.80 -30.88 6.13
C LYS A 71 -9.02 -32.10 5.24
N LYS A 72 -9.03 -31.94 3.91
CA LYS A 72 -9.35 -33.01 2.95
C LYS A 72 -8.07 -33.61 2.35
N LYS A 73 -8.15 -34.87 1.93
CA LYS A 73 -7.07 -35.49 1.13
C LYS A 73 -6.84 -34.70 -0.16
N LYS A 74 -5.59 -34.65 -0.64
CA LYS A 74 -5.15 -33.88 -1.81
C LYS A 74 -6.05 -34.04 -3.05
N LYS A 75 -6.57 -35.25 -3.30
CA LYS A 75 -7.49 -35.56 -4.42
C LYS A 75 -8.82 -34.77 -4.37
N PHE A 76 -9.27 -34.41 -3.17
CA PHE A 76 -10.57 -33.74 -2.94
C PHE A 76 -10.44 -32.23 -2.69
N GLN A 77 -9.22 -31.68 -2.71
CA GLN A 77 -8.99 -30.24 -2.57
C GLN A 77 -9.39 -29.53 -3.85
N ARG A 78 -10.00 -28.34 -3.74
CA ARG A 78 -10.34 -27.54 -4.90
C ARG A 78 -9.06 -27.02 -5.55
N THR A 79 -9.07 -26.96 -6.87
CA THR A 79 -8.04 -26.27 -7.64
C THR A 79 -8.40 -24.80 -7.75
N ALA A 80 -7.40 -23.93 -7.97
CA ALA A 80 -7.65 -22.50 -8.17
C ALA A 80 -8.62 -22.24 -9.34
N LYS A 81 -8.61 -23.10 -10.37
CA LYS A 81 -9.59 -23.06 -11.47
C LYS A 81 -11.02 -23.30 -10.98
N ARG A 82 -11.25 -24.35 -10.19
CA ARG A 82 -12.57 -24.63 -9.61
C ARG A 82 -13.06 -23.51 -8.70
N MET A 83 -12.17 -22.93 -7.89
CA MET A 83 -12.50 -21.79 -7.04
C MET A 83 -12.93 -20.57 -7.88
N PHE A 84 -12.21 -20.29 -8.97
CA PHE A 84 -12.55 -19.20 -9.89
C PHE A 84 -13.91 -19.43 -10.57
N ASP A 85 -14.13 -20.61 -11.14
CA ASP A 85 -15.40 -20.94 -11.82
C ASP A 85 -16.58 -20.81 -10.85
N GLN A 86 -16.40 -21.23 -9.59
CA GLN A 86 -17.42 -21.11 -8.55
C GLN A 86 -17.66 -19.65 -8.14
N LEU A 87 -16.61 -18.84 -7.98
CA LEU A 87 -16.75 -17.41 -7.68
C LEU A 87 -17.43 -16.62 -8.80
N VAL A 88 -17.16 -16.96 -10.07
CA VAL A 88 -17.82 -16.31 -11.21
C VAL A 88 -19.31 -16.66 -11.23
N LYS A 89 -19.67 -17.91 -10.91
CA LYS A 89 -21.06 -18.39 -10.91
C LYS A 89 -21.89 -17.90 -9.72
N GLU A 90 -21.34 -17.98 -8.51
CA GLU A 90 -22.09 -17.74 -7.26
C GLU A 90 -21.95 -16.31 -6.75
N HIS A 91 -20.84 -15.63 -7.06
CA HIS A 91 -20.48 -14.34 -6.49
C HIS A 91 -20.20 -13.25 -7.55
N ASN A 92 -20.52 -13.50 -8.83
CA ASN A 92 -20.32 -12.59 -9.96
C ASN A 92 -18.92 -11.94 -9.96
N PHE A 93 -17.88 -12.74 -9.69
CA PHE A 93 -16.52 -12.24 -9.55
C PHE A 93 -16.01 -11.60 -10.85
N GLN A 94 -15.70 -10.30 -10.79
CA GLN A 94 -15.19 -9.52 -11.93
C GLN A 94 -13.65 -9.51 -12.03
N GLY A 95 -12.96 -10.22 -11.14
CA GLY A 95 -11.50 -10.19 -11.11
C GLY A 95 -10.89 -11.17 -12.11
N SER A 96 -9.59 -11.02 -12.36
CA SER A 96 -8.89 -11.94 -13.26
C SER A 96 -8.55 -13.26 -12.56
N TYR A 97 -8.55 -14.34 -13.33
CA TYR A 97 -8.07 -15.65 -12.87
C TYR A 97 -6.65 -15.59 -12.30
N ARG A 98 -5.76 -14.80 -12.94
CA ARG A 98 -4.38 -14.61 -12.51
C ARG A 98 -4.27 -14.02 -11.10
N ALA A 99 -5.10 -13.02 -10.78
CA ALA A 99 -5.13 -12.40 -9.45
C ALA A 99 -5.57 -13.39 -8.37
N LEU A 100 -6.54 -14.26 -8.68
CA LEU A 100 -6.97 -15.31 -7.77
C LEU A 100 -5.85 -16.35 -7.54
N CYS A 101 -5.21 -16.82 -8.61
CA CYS A 101 -4.09 -17.76 -8.51
C CYS A 101 -2.93 -17.20 -7.69
N GLU A 102 -2.57 -15.93 -7.90
CA GLU A 102 -1.54 -15.25 -7.10
C GLU A 102 -1.94 -15.19 -5.63
N TYR A 103 -3.19 -14.84 -5.33
CA TYR A 103 -3.69 -14.80 -3.95
C TYR A 103 -3.66 -16.17 -3.28
N VAL A 104 -4.16 -17.21 -3.94
CA VAL A 104 -4.18 -18.59 -3.44
C VAL A 104 -2.75 -19.10 -3.24
N SER A 105 -1.83 -18.85 -4.17
CA SER A 105 -0.45 -19.29 -4.03
C SER A 105 0.27 -18.59 -2.87
N ARG A 106 0.04 -17.28 -2.69
CA ARG A 106 0.55 -16.54 -1.53
C ARG A 106 0.00 -17.08 -0.22
N ARG A 107 -1.30 -17.39 -0.15
CA ARG A 107 -1.96 -17.98 1.03
C ARG A 107 -1.46 -19.38 1.38
N LYS A 108 -1.04 -20.17 0.41
CA LYS A 108 -0.48 -21.52 0.65
C LYS A 108 0.98 -21.51 1.09
N ARG A 109 1.69 -20.40 0.88
CA ARG A 109 3.10 -20.23 1.31
C ARG A 109 3.22 -19.65 2.72
N SER A 110 2.18 -18.98 3.22
CA SER A 110 2.09 -18.48 4.60
C SER A 110 1.64 -19.58 5.53
#